data_AF-A0A428W3V8-F1
#
_entry.id   AF-A0A428W3V8-F1
#
_cell.length_a   1.000
_cell.length_b   1.000
_cell.length_c   1.000
_cell.angle_alpha   90.00
_cell.angle_beta   90.00
_cell.angle_gamma   90.00
#
_symmetry.space_group_name_H-M   'P 1'
#
loop_
_entity.id
_entity.type
_entity.pdbx_description
1 polymer ?
#
loop_
_entity_poly.entity_id
_entity_poly.type
_entity_poly.pdbx_seq_one_letter_code
_entity_poly.pdbx_strand_id
1 'polypeptide(L)' 'MPTQVTLDDLAVMAAADENHRYELSPEGVLSVMPPADPDHALIVSRMFAWFLTNGYGPEQVVTDCGIDVGGGRVPDL' A
#
# COMPACT_ATOMS: atom_id res chain seq x y z
N MET A 1 -1.04 -18.07 -16.33
CA MET A 1 -1.26 -16.72 -15.78
C MET A 1 -2.58 -16.21 -16.32
N PRO A 2 -3.49 -15.66 -15.50
CA PRO A 2 -4.70 -15.02 -16.01
C PRO A 2 -4.31 -13.92 -17.00
N THR A 3 -5.13 -13.72 -18.03
CA THR A 3 -4.85 -12.74 -19.10
C THR A 3 -5.00 -11.29 -18.61
N GLN A 4 -5.63 -11.12 -17.45
CA GLN A 4 -5.82 -9.85 -16.75
C GLN A 4 -5.81 -10.14 -15.23
N VAL A 5 -5.00 -9.39 -14.48
CA VAL A 5 -4.95 -9.48 -13.00
C VAL A 5 -6.11 -8.66 -12.43
N THR A 6 -6.88 -9.22 -11.50
CA THR A 6 -7.96 -8.54 -10.78
C THR A 6 -7.51 -8.05 -9.40
N LEU A 7 -8.35 -7.28 -8.70
CA LEU A 7 -8.08 -6.89 -7.30
C LEU A 7 -8.11 -8.08 -6.35
N ASP A 8 -8.95 -9.08 -6.62
CA ASP A 8 -8.99 -10.32 -5.83
C ASP A 8 -7.68 -11.11 -6.00
N ASP A 9 -7.18 -11.21 -7.24
CA ASP A 9 -5.87 -11.82 -7.51
C ASP A 9 -4.76 -11.04 -6.79
N LEU A 10 -4.79 -9.70 -6.85
CA LEU A 10 -3.83 -8.83 -6.17
C LEU A 10 -3.83 -9.07 -4.65
N ALA A 11 -5.00 -9.19 -4.04
CA ALA A 11 -5.14 -9.46 -2.60
C ALA A 11 -4.58 -10.84 -2.22
N VAL A 12 -4.81 -11.86 -3.05
CA VAL A 12 -4.22 -13.20 -2.86
C VAL A 12 -2.69 -13.16 -2.99
N MET A 13 -2.17 -12.40 -3.96
CA MET A 13 -0.72 -12.23 -4.13
C MET A 13 -0.08 -11.51 -2.93
N ALA A 14 -0.66 -10.39 -2.49
CA ALA A 14 -0.18 -9.63 -1.34
C ALA A 14 -0.23 -10.45 -0.05
N ALA A 15 -1.27 -11.27 0.16
CA ALA A 15 -1.36 -12.14 1.32
C ALA A 15 -0.34 -13.30 1.31
N ALA A 16 0.22 -13.65 0.14
CA ALA A 16 1.16 -14.75 -0.02
C ALA A 16 2.64 -14.31 0.02
N ASP A 17 2.93 -13.02 -0.10
CA ASP A 17 4.29 -12.48 -0.13
C ASP A 17 4.44 -11.29 0.81
N GLU A 18 5.02 -11.57 1.97
CA GLU A 18 5.27 -10.59 3.04
C GLU A 18 6.37 -9.58 2.70
N ASN A 19 7.10 -9.75 1.59
CA ASN A 19 8.26 -8.93 1.24
C ASN A 19 7.98 -7.95 0.11
N HIS A 20 6.79 -7.95 -0.49
CA HIS A 20 6.49 -7.05 -1.61
C HIS A 20 5.14 -6.40 -1.45
N ARG A 21 5.07 -5.16 -1.90
CA ARG A 21 3.83 -4.42 -2.03
C ARG A 21 3.37 -4.48 -3.47
N TYR A 22 2.14 -4.90 -3.68
CA TYR A 22 1.55 -5.04 -4.99
C TYR A 22 0.53 -3.94 -5.26
N GLU A 23 0.60 -3.36 -6.45
CA GLU A 23 -0.35 -2.36 -6.91
C GLU A 23 -0.84 -2.71 -8.32
N LEU A 24 -2.09 -2.38 -8.62
CA LEU A 24 -2.69 -2.62 -9.92
C LEU A 24 -3.22 -1.31 -10.48
N SER A 25 -2.70 -0.83 -11.61
CA SER A 25 -3.22 0.37 -12.26
C SER A 25 -4.64 0.18 -12.81
N PRO A 26 -5.41 1.26 -13.04
CA PRO A 26 -6.71 1.15 -13.70
C PRO A 26 -6.65 0.50 -15.10
N GLU A 27 -5.50 0.60 -15.76
CA GLU A 27 -5.23 -0.02 -17.06
C GLU A 27 -4.81 -1.49 -16.94
N GLY A 28 -4.75 -2.04 -15.73
CA GLY A 28 -4.39 -3.43 -15.46
C GLY A 28 -2.88 -3.69 -15.37
N VAL A 29 -2.05 -2.65 -15.20
CA VAL A 29 -0.60 -2.82 -15.03
C VAL A 29 -0.30 -3.18 -13.58
N LEU A 30 0.27 -4.37 -13.37
CA LEU A 30 0.76 -4.82 -12.07
C LEU A 30 2.14 -4.21 -11.78
N SER A 31 2.25 -3.49 -10.68
CA SER A 31 3.52 -3.01 -10.12
C SER A 31 3.85 -3.82 -8.86
N VAL A 32 5.12 -4.20 -8.74
CA VAL A 32 5.66 -4.90 -7.57
C VAL A 32 6.74 -4.01 -6.98
N MET A 33 6.45 -3.46 -5.81
CA MET A 33 7.37 -2.60 -5.07
C MET A 33 8.16 -3.43 -4.07
N PRO A 34 9.48 -3.23 -3.96
CA PRO A 34 10.29 -3.84 -2.91
C PRO A 34 9.85 -3.34 -1.53
N PRO A 35 10.31 -3.98 -0.44
CA PRO A 35 10.15 -3.44 0.90
C PRO A 35 10.70 -2.01 0.98
N ALA A 36 10.10 -1.20 1.85
CA ALA A 36 10.64 0.11 2.19
C ALA A 36 12.07 -0.02 2.74
N ASP A 37 12.97 0.83 2.27
CA ASP A 37 14.28 0.97 2.91
C ASP A 37 14.15 1.70 4.27
N PRO A 38 15.19 1.65 5.13
CA PRO A 38 15.14 2.30 6.44
C PRO A 38 14.88 3.81 6.40
N ASP A 39 15.32 4.51 5.35
CA ASP A 39 15.13 5.96 5.23
C ASP A 39 13.67 6.28 4.89
N HIS A 40 13.07 5.52 3.97
CA HIS A 40 11.64 5.59 3.66
C HIS A 40 10.78 5.31 4.90
N ALA A 41 11.06 4.21 5.61
CA ALA A 41 10.33 3.83 6.82
C ALA A 41 10.43 4.91 7.91
N LEU A 42 11.59 5.57 8.04
CA LEU A 42 11.80 6.65 8.99
C LEU A 42 10.96 7.90 8.63
N ILE A 43 10.84 8.23 7.35
CA ILE A 43 10.02 9.36 6.88
C ILE A 43 8.54 9.09 7.15
N VAL A 44 8.04 7.92 6.76
CA VAL A 44 6.64 7.50 6.99
C VAL A 44 6.31 7.54 8.49
N SER A 45 7.20 7.01 9.33
CA SER A 45 7.03 7.02 10.79
C SER A 45 6.95 8.44 11.37
N ARG A 46 7.78 9.37 10.87
CA ARG A 46 7.77 10.78 11.29
C ARG A 46 6.48 11.48 10.89
N MET A 47 5.99 11.21 9.68
CA MET A 47 4.72 11.77 9.21
C MET A 47 3.53 11.23 9.99
N PHE A 48 3.50 9.91 10.25
CA PHE A 48 2.47 9.29 11.09
C PHE A 48 2.45 9.91 12.49
N ALA A 49 3.62 10.04 13.13
CA ALA A 49 3.72 10.69 14.44
C ALA A 49 3.27 12.15 14.42
N TRP A 50 3.58 12.89 13.35
CA TRP A 50 3.10 14.25 13.17
C TRP A 50 1.57 14.30 13.11
N PHE A 51 0.92 13.42 12.34
CA PHE A 51 -0.54 13.37 12.29
C PHE A 51 -1.16 13.11 13.66
N LEU A 52 -0.67 12.10 14.39
CA LEU A 52 -1.19 11.77 15.71
C LEU A 52 -1.05 12.95 16.70
N THR A 53 0.09 13.64 16.68
CA THR A 53 0.34 14.80 17.56
C THR A 53 -0.45 16.05 17.18
N ASN A 54 -1.05 16.09 15.98
CA ASN A 54 -1.88 17.19 15.49
C ASN A 54 -3.38 16.85 15.48
N GLY A 55 -3.79 15.84 16.25
CA GLY A 55 -5.19 15.52 16.50
C GLY A 55 -5.85 14.62 15.46
N TYR A 56 -5.08 14.05 14.53
CA TYR A 56 -5.58 13.01 13.64
C TYR A 56 -5.48 11.65 14.31
N GLY A 57 -6.60 10.97 14.50
CA GLY A 57 -6.66 9.71 15.21
C GLY A 57 -6.37 8.48 14.32
N PRO A 58 -6.33 7.28 14.92
CA PRO A 58 -6.17 6.02 14.19
C PRO A 58 -7.34 5.70 13.24
N GLU A 59 -8.48 6.39 13.38
CA GLU A 59 -9.59 6.29 12.43
C GLU A 59 -9.38 7.14 11.16
N GLN A 60 -8.37 8.01 11.15
CA GLN A 60 -8.14 8.99 10.08
C GLN A 60 -6.82 8.76 9.34
N VAL A 61 -5.84 8.08 9.95
CA VAL A 61 -4.52 7.85 9.37
C VAL A 61 -4.12 6.41 9.59
N VAL A 62 -3.78 5.71 8.50
CA VAL A 62 -3.44 4.29 8.49
C VAL A 62 -2.26 4.08 7.56
N THR A 63 -1.25 3.35 8.00
CA THR A 63 -0.11 2.96 7.15
C THR A 63 -0.41 1.69 6.37
N ASP A 64 0.17 1.57 5.17
CA ASP A 64 0.21 0.31 4.41
C ASP A 64 -1.19 -0.30 4.15
N CYS A 65 -2.16 0.57 3.84
CA CYS A 65 -3.54 0.18 3.61
C CYS A 65 -3.85 0.15 2.11
N GLY A 66 -4.28 -1.01 1.60
CA GLY A 66 -4.76 -1.14 0.23
C GLY A 66 -6.10 -0.43 0.02
N ILE A 67 -6.16 0.41 -1.01
CA ILE A 67 -7.38 1.13 -1.42
C ILE A 67 -7.69 0.86 -2.89
N ASP A 68 -8.98 0.83 -3.20
CA ASP A 68 -9.49 0.76 -4.59
C ASP A 68 -9.80 2.17 -5.09
N VAL A 69 -9.07 2.59 -6.12
CA VAL A 69 -9.26 3.87 -6.83
C VAL A 69 -9.61 3.64 -8.32
N GLY A 70 -10.28 2.52 -8.62
CA GLY A 70 -10.40 1.98 -9.98
C GLY A 70 -9.22 1.06 -10.33
N GLY A 71 -8.54 0.54 -9.32
CA GLY A 71 -7.23 -0.10 -9.34
C GLY A 71 -6.66 -0.13 -7.92
N GLY A 72 -5.82 -1.11 -7.62
CA GLY A 72 -5.26 -1.29 -6.28
C GLY A 72 -4.06 -0.39 -6.05
N ARG A 73 -4.11 0.46 -5.02
CA ARG A 73 -2.99 1.28 -4.56
C ARG A 73 -2.76 1.06 -3.09
N VAL A 74 -1.51 1.21 -2.65
CA VAL A 74 -1.13 1.07 -1.25
C VAL A 74 -0.25 2.28 -0.89
N PRO A 75 -0.88 3.45 -0.63
CA PRO A 75 -0.15 4.63 -0.19
C PRO A 75 0.56 4.37 1.14
N ASP A 76 1.59 5.18 1.41
CA ASP A 76 2.37 5.01 2.63
C ASP A 76 1.60 5.44 3.90
N LEU A 77 0.64 6.37 3.79
CA LEU A 77 -0.20 6.95 4.86
C LEU A 77 -1.60 7.37 4.38
#